data_AF-A0AAW2LLF9-F1
#
_entry.id   AF-A0AAW2LLF9-F1
#
_cell.length_a   1.000
_cell.length_b   1.000
_cell.length_c   1.000
_cell.angle_alpha   90.00
_cell.angle_beta   90.00
_cell.angle_gamma   90.00
#
_symmetry.space_group_name_H-M   'P 1'
#
loop_
_entity.id
_entity.type
_entity.pdbx_description
1 polymer ?
#
loop_
_entity_poly.entity_id
_entity_poly.type
_entity_poly.pdbx_seq_one_letter_code
_entity_poly.pdbx_strand_id
1 'polypeptide(L)'
;MQEDSNTMTELDTLDNKNDACSDFIGRLNKSLAVWSSKLSVDARVVYSKMAEEICSLLLSDSIEGSTGEAQLNCFDTVFRGPMPEDLRSYHLQDAVSLFTCYLSEIAQ
;
A
#
# COMPACT_ATOMS: atom_id res chain seq x y z
N MET A 1 -3.95 27.35 -15.71
CA MET A 1 -4.25 25.90 -15.68
C MET A 1 -2.93 25.17 -15.89
N GLN A 2 -2.15 25.05 -14.82
CA GLN A 2 -0.83 24.43 -14.83
C GLN A 2 -0.50 23.98 -13.39
N GLU A 3 -1.47 23.35 -12.72
CA GLU A 3 -1.29 22.79 -11.38
C GLU A 3 -1.28 21.25 -11.42
N ASP A 4 -1.78 20.62 -12.49
CA ASP A 4 -1.82 19.15 -12.60
C ASP A 4 -0.51 18.51 -13.12
N SER A 5 0.45 19.31 -13.59
CA SER A 5 1.70 18.78 -14.16
C SER A 5 2.81 18.54 -13.12
N ASN A 6 2.75 19.20 -11.96
CA ASN A 6 3.81 19.15 -10.96
C ASN A 6 3.61 17.99 -9.97
N THR A 7 2.36 17.58 -9.74
CA THR A 7 2.01 16.50 -8.81
C THR A 7 2.37 15.11 -9.36
N MET A 8 2.31 14.92 -10.67
CA MET A 8 2.64 13.63 -11.31
C MET A 8 4.13 13.32 -11.26
N THR A 9 4.99 14.35 -11.31
CA THR A 9 6.46 14.22 -11.24
C THR A 9 6.99 14.07 -9.81
N GLU A 10 6.20 14.41 -8.80
CA GLU A 10 6.58 14.20 -7.39
C GLU A 10 6.52 12.73 -6.97
N LEU A 11 5.81 11.87 -7.70
CA LEU A 11 5.63 10.45 -7.38
C LEU A 11 6.57 9.52 -8.18
N ASP A 12 7.66 10.05 -8.73
CA ASP A 12 8.53 9.32 -9.67
C ASP A 12 9.32 8.17 -9.03
N THR A 13 9.44 8.12 -7.70
CA THR A 13 10.14 7.04 -6.97
C THR A 13 9.17 6.19 -6.18
N LEU A 14 9.47 4.89 -6.05
CA LEU A 14 8.67 3.97 -5.24
C LEU A 14 8.48 4.47 -3.79
N ASP A 15 9.52 5.05 -3.20
CA ASP A 15 9.45 5.61 -1.84
C ASP A 15 8.42 6.73 -1.73
N ASN A 16 8.40 7.66 -2.69
CA ASN A 16 7.41 8.75 -2.71
C ASN A 16 5.98 8.19 -2.88
N LYS A 17 5.81 7.13 -3.69
CA LYS A 17 4.51 6.45 -3.82
C LYS A 17 4.10 5.79 -2.51
N ASN A 18 5.04 5.12 -1.84
CA ASN A 18 4.80 4.45 -0.56
C ASN A 18 4.42 5.46 0.53
N ASP A 19 5.12 6.58 0.62
CA ASP A 19 4.82 7.65 1.57
C ASP A 19 3.43 8.25 1.36
N ALA A 20 3.07 8.53 0.11
CA ALA A 20 1.73 9.01 -0.24
C ALA A 20 0.64 7.98 0.11
N CYS A 21 0.89 6.69 -0.16
CA CYS A 21 -0.02 5.62 0.24
C CYS A 21 -0.13 5.51 1.77
N SER A 22 0.98 5.64 2.49
CA SER A 22 1.03 5.58 3.96
C SER A 22 0.24 6.72 4.60
N ASP A 23 0.36 7.96 4.09
CA ASP A 23 -0.46 9.08 4.55
C ASP A 23 -1.94 8.83 4.26
N PHE A 24 -2.26 8.40 3.03
CA PHE A 24 -3.63 8.10 2.64
C PHE A 24 -4.27 7.05 3.55
N ILE A 25 -3.61 5.91 3.74
CA ILE A 25 -4.08 4.83 4.62
C ILE A 25 -4.20 5.31 6.07
N GLY A 26 -3.23 6.10 6.54
CA GLY A 26 -3.29 6.73 7.86
C GLY A 26 -4.52 7.61 8.04
N ARG A 27 -4.87 8.43 7.05
CA ARG A 27 -6.07 9.29 7.04
C ARG A 27 -7.36 8.47 6.93
N LEU A 28 -7.36 7.42 6.12
CA LEU A 28 -8.49 6.51 5.97
C LEU A 28 -8.81 5.81 7.31
N ASN A 29 -7.80 5.30 7.99
CA ASN A 29 -7.94 4.69 9.31
C ASN A 29 -8.44 5.68 10.37
N LYS A 30 -7.93 6.92 10.37
CA LYS A 30 -8.43 7.98 11.25
C LYS A 30 -9.91 8.29 10.98
N SER A 31 -10.32 8.33 9.70
CA SER A 31 -11.72 8.51 9.32
C SER A 31 -12.59 7.35 9.81
N LEU A 32 -12.15 6.10 9.59
CA LEU A 32 -12.84 4.92 10.07
C LEU A 32 -12.96 4.91 11.60
N ALA A 33 -11.94 5.32 12.35
CA ALA A 33 -12.04 5.39 13.81
C ALA A 33 -13.15 6.34 14.29
N VAL A 34 -13.43 7.42 13.55
CA VAL A 34 -14.48 8.40 13.88
C VAL A 34 -15.87 7.94 13.42
N TRP A 35 -15.94 7.28 12.26
CA TRP A 35 -17.21 7.00 11.57
C TRP A 35 -17.63 5.53 11.60
N SER A 36 -16.78 4.58 11.99
CA SER A 36 -17.00 3.12 11.80
C SER A 36 -18.35 2.62 12.35
N SER A 37 -18.74 3.05 13.56
CA SER A 37 -20.04 2.68 14.16
C SER A 37 -21.24 3.39 13.53
N LYS A 38 -21.01 4.47 12.79
CA LYS A 38 -22.01 5.29 12.09
C LYS A 38 -22.13 4.95 10.60
N LEU A 39 -21.13 4.27 10.03
CA LEU A 39 -21.10 3.84 8.64
C LEU A 39 -21.99 2.60 8.46
N SER A 40 -22.71 2.57 7.35
CA SER A 40 -23.35 1.35 6.87
C SER A 40 -22.30 0.29 6.57
N VAL A 41 -22.73 -0.97 6.52
CA VAL A 41 -21.86 -2.09 6.13
C VAL A 41 -21.25 -1.81 4.74
N ASP A 42 -22.08 -1.39 3.78
CA ASP A 42 -21.64 -1.09 2.42
C ASP A 42 -20.57 0.01 2.38
N ALA A 43 -20.70 1.06 3.19
CA ALA A 43 -19.70 2.11 3.25
C ALA A 43 -18.36 1.60 3.81
N ARG A 44 -18.38 0.72 4.83
CA ARG A 44 -17.16 0.08 5.33
C ARG A 44 -16.50 -0.81 4.28
N VAL A 45 -17.31 -1.55 3.50
CA VAL A 45 -16.81 -2.38 2.38
C VAL A 45 -16.13 -1.50 1.33
N VAL A 46 -16.73 -0.36 0.96
CA VAL A 46 -16.12 0.58 0.00
C VAL A 46 -14.79 1.13 0.51
N TYR A 47 -14.69 1.46 1.80
CA TYR A 47 -13.43 1.92 2.41
C TYR A 47 -12.34 0.83 2.35
N SER A 48 -12.69 -0.41 2.67
CA SER A 48 -11.77 -1.55 2.56
C SER A 48 -11.33 -1.79 1.11
N LYS A 49 -12.26 -1.72 0.15
CA LYS A 49 -11.95 -1.87 -1.28
C LYS A 49 -11.05 -0.75 -1.78
N MET A 50 -11.26 0.49 -1.34
CA MET A 50 -10.40 1.62 -1.67
C MET A 50 -8.97 1.42 -1.15
N ALA A 51 -8.81 0.94 0.09
CA ALA A 51 -7.50 0.59 0.62
C ALA A 51 -6.83 -0.52 -0.20
N GLU A 52 -7.57 -1.58 -0.53
CA GLU A 52 -7.09 -2.71 -1.33
C GLU A 52 -6.57 -2.27 -2.71
N GLU A 53 -7.35 -1.47 -3.45
CA GLU A 53 -6.94 -1.02 -4.79
C GLU A 53 -5.68 -0.14 -4.73
N ILE A 54 -5.57 0.75 -3.74
CA ILE A 54 -4.40 1.62 -3.58
C ILE A 54 -3.15 0.80 -3.21
N CYS A 55 -3.29 -0.17 -2.29
CA CYS A 55 -2.23 -1.10 -1.95
C CYS A 55 -1.79 -1.93 -3.16
N SER A 56 -2.74 -2.39 -3.97
CA SER A 56 -2.45 -3.18 -5.17
C SER A 56 -1.73 -2.35 -6.23
N LEU A 57 -2.11 -1.08 -6.41
CA LEU A 57 -1.41 -0.14 -7.29
C LEU A 57 0.03 0.09 -6.84
N LEU A 58 0.26 0.30 -5.54
CA LEU A 58 1.60 0.49 -4.98
C LEU A 58 2.51 -0.73 -5.25
N LEU A 59 2.00 -1.93 -5.00
CA LEU A 59 2.76 -3.17 -5.19
C LEU A 59 3.01 -3.47 -6.67
N SER A 60 2.07 -3.14 -7.57
CA SER A 60 2.24 -3.36 -9.02
C SER A 60 3.38 -2.53 -9.61
N ASP A 61 3.50 -1.27 -9.17
CA ASP A 61 4.58 -0.36 -9.61
C ASP A 61 5.93 -0.68 -8.97
N SER A 62 5.94 -1.44 -7.86
CA SER A 62 7.16 -1.74 -7.11
C SER A 62 8.11 -2.68 -7.86
N ILE A 63 7.61 -3.43 -8.84
CA ILE A 63 8.32 -4.58 -9.45
C ILE A 63 9.43 -4.15 -10.43
N GLU A 64 9.38 -2.94 -10.99
CA GLU A 64 10.32 -2.52 -12.04
C GLU A 64 11.38 -1.53 -11.52
N GLY A 65 12.60 -2.03 -11.30
CA GLY A 65 13.81 -1.20 -11.08
C GLY A 65 14.05 -0.70 -9.65
N SER A 66 13.24 -1.09 -8.67
CA SER A 66 13.45 -0.74 -7.25
C SER A 66 14.22 -1.82 -6.48
N THR A 67 14.87 -1.45 -5.37
CA THR A 67 15.59 -2.40 -4.51
C THR A 67 14.63 -3.29 -3.72
N GLY A 68 15.02 -4.54 -3.43
CA GLY A 68 14.21 -5.45 -2.60
C GLY A 68 13.82 -4.88 -1.24
N GLU A 69 14.68 -4.06 -0.61
CA GLU A 69 14.36 -3.36 0.65
C GLU A 69 13.20 -2.35 0.49
N ALA A 70 13.25 -1.50 -0.53
CA ALA A 70 12.17 -0.54 -0.84
C ALA A 70 10.83 -1.24 -1.15
N GLN A 71 10.88 -2.37 -1.87
CA GLN A 71 9.69 -3.19 -2.11
C GLN A 71 9.13 -3.79 -0.81
N LEU A 72 9.99 -4.31 0.08
CA LEU A 72 9.58 -4.84 1.38
C LEU A 72 8.94 -3.76 2.26
N ASN A 73 9.44 -2.53 2.23
CA ASN A 73 8.87 -1.40 2.97
C ASN A 73 7.45 -1.03 2.50
N CYS A 74 7.08 -1.30 1.25
CA CYS A 74 5.72 -1.09 0.77
C CYS A 74 4.72 -1.99 1.51
N PHE A 75 5.11 -3.20 1.89
CA PHE A 75 4.24 -4.12 2.62
C PHE A 75 3.88 -3.62 4.03
N ASP A 76 4.73 -2.83 4.70
CA ASP A 76 4.35 -2.19 5.99
C ASP A 76 3.13 -1.28 5.82
N THR A 77 3.12 -0.47 4.77
CA THR A 77 1.97 0.37 4.41
C THR A 77 0.73 -0.46 4.11
N VAL A 78 0.89 -1.56 3.34
CA VAL A 78 -0.22 -2.46 2.99
C VAL A 78 -0.85 -3.08 4.24
N PHE A 79 -0.05 -3.58 5.18
CA PHE A 79 -0.56 -4.22 6.40
C PHE A 79 -1.25 -3.26 7.37
N ARG A 80 -1.01 -1.96 7.24
CA ARG A 80 -1.72 -0.92 8.00
C ARG A 80 -3.08 -0.57 7.39
N GLY A 81 -3.37 -1.02 6.17
CA GLY A 81 -4.64 -0.80 5.48
C GLY A 81 -5.82 -1.52 6.15
N PRO A 82 -7.04 -0.93 6.14
CA PRO A 82 -8.26 -1.57 6.63
C PRO A 82 -8.77 -2.65 5.66
N MET A 83 -8.00 -3.73 5.51
CA MET A 83 -8.23 -4.79 4.52
C MET A 83 -8.82 -6.06 5.16
N PRO A 84 -9.63 -6.83 4.40
CA PRO A 84 -10.04 -8.18 4.77
C PRO A 84 -8.86 -9.10 5.12
N GLU A 85 -9.08 -10.07 6.01
CA GLU A 85 -8.02 -10.96 6.54
C GLU A 85 -7.42 -11.88 5.47
N ASP A 86 -8.25 -12.35 4.54
CA ASP A 86 -7.87 -13.18 3.41
C ASP A 86 -6.90 -12.43 2.48
N LEU A 87 -7.18 -11.16 2.18
CA LEU A 87 -6.29 -10.30 1.39
C LEU A 87 -4.99 -9.98 2.13
N ARG A 88 -5.05 -9.72 3.45
CA ARG A 88 -3.85 -9.55 4.27
C ARG A 88 -2.97 -10.80 4.25
N SER A 89 -3.58 -11.98 4.32
CA SER A 89 -2.86 -13.26 4.25
C SER A 89 -2.21 -13.47 2.89
N TYR A 90 -2.88 -13.09 1.80
CA TYR A 90 -2.33 -13.12 0.45
C TYR A 90 -1.08 -12.22 0.33
N HIS A 91 -1.17 -10.96 0.73
CA HIS A 91 0.00 -10.05 0.70
C HIS A 91 1.12 -10.48 1.64
N LEU A 92 0.82 -11.17 2.75
CA LEU A 92 1.84 -11.76 3.61
C LEU A 92 2.62 -12.86 2.89
N GLN A 93 1.96 -13.69 2.09
CA GLN A 93 2.65 -14.70 1.28
C GLN A 93 3.57 -14.04 0.25
N ASP A 94 3.12 -12.97 -0.40
CA ASP A 94 3.95 -12.20 -1.35
C ASP A 94 5.17 -11.58 -0.66
N ALA A 95 4.98 -10.96 0.52
CA ALA A 95 6.06 -10.36 1.30
C ALA A 95 7.11 -11.40 1.72
N VAL A 96 6.68 -12.57 2.17
CA VAL A 96 7.57 -13.68 2.55
C VAL A 96 8.34 -14.22 1.34
N SER A 97 7.67 -14.35 0.19
CA SER A 97 8.31 -14.76 -1.06
C SER A 97 9.41 -13.78 -1.45
N LEU A 98 9.10 -12.48 -1.49
CA LEU A 98 10.06 -11.43 -1.80
C LEU A 98 11.23 -11.39 -0.83
N PHE A 99 10.96 -11.48 0.48
CA PHE A 99 11.99 -11.52 1.50
C PHE A 99 12.94 -12.71 1.31
N THR A 100 12.40 -13.87 0.95
CA THR A 100 13.19 -15.09 0.68
C THR A 100 14.07 -14.92 -0.56
N CYS A 101 13.53 -14.32 -1.63
CA CYS A 101 14.32 -13.97 -2.83
C CYS A 101 15.45 -13.01 -2.48
N TYR A 102 15.15 -11.93 -1.76
CA TYR A 102 16.12 -10.94 -1.32
C TYR A 102 17.27 -11.55 -0.49
N LEU A 103 16.96 -12.42 0.48
CA LEU A 103 17.98 -13.13 1.25
C LEU A 103 18.85 -14.04 0.36
N SER A 104 18.25 -14.67 -0.64
CA SER A 104 18.97 -15.56 -1.56
C SER A 104 19.94 -14.79 -2.46
N GLU A 105 19.57 -13.58 -2.87
CA GLU A 105 20.41 -12.67 -3.65
C GLU A 105 21.59 -12.13 -2.81
N ILE A 106 21.38 -11.82 -1.53
CA ILE A 106 22.45 -11.35 -0.63
C ILE A 106 23.43 -12.46 -0.26
N ALA A 107 22.97 -13.71 -0.25
CA ALA A 107 23.79 -14.87 0.13
C ALA A 107 24.73 -15.35 -1.00
N GLN A 108 24.67 -14.74 -2.20
CA GLN A 108 25.55 -15.02 -3.34
C GLN A 108 26.79 -14.13 -3.35
#